data_AF-A0A842VC85-F1
#
_entry.id   AF-A0A842VC85-F1
#
_cell.length_a   1.000
_cell.length_b   1.000
_cell.length_c   1.000
_cell.angle_alpha   90.00
_cell.angle_beta   90.00
_cell.angle_gamma   90.00
#
_symmetry.space_group_name_H-M   'P 1'
#
loop_
_entity.id
_entity.type
_entity.pdbx_description
1 polymer ?
#
loop_
_entity_poly.entity_id
_entity_poly.type
_entity_poly.pdbx_seq_one_letter_code
_entity_poly.pdbx_strand_id
1 'polypeptide(L)'
;MSKQNKNKNPTRSLPIILQGIETVLLYLNSKKKELSSIRNISENTGLSMRVVKNVLLQLEKFNQVERVVEKNNILPKWKISKFGKKVLKEAKGIENNIEFFNREDELLYKIQIPKKIDDLKTKGSAKLQKITKKLKDLQVDFSKLLGLIIDLNNPQFEDIMSFLIKRIKFLKQKVNNLPADPIASLMLKKKGEKQRKLSKNDIFDLYLESYFFNSVILNEIKRIFEFNDKLSNLLENNSISNAFSLANDLREEVRILSSLVYKREDIDVDFHHLTSEMLKNLSKNSITSEMLSELIEVPMSTEEKNKGVESIVLQLLAMLKKGQIHFNDHYIEIKENIPLFALYQLILDEKPSLSITIEDLERVINSLADQGYIPGIKTIQEDENHYLKVVQLIARDISQDEVKLISLANQKQKLSLADIMEETKWKKSKCMKLLIDLTEVGILKYSKSFLHGEYWYLVSRQDE
;
A
#
# COMPACT_ATOMS: atom_id res chain seq x y z
N MET A 1 -29.64 -41.13 -13.86
CA MET A 1 -28.32 -41.79 -14.01
C MET A 1 -27.48 -40.99 -15.01
N SER A 2 -26.45 -40.29 -14.53
CA SER A 2 -25.15 -40.12 -15.20
C SER A 2 -24.20 -39.41 -14.22
N LYS A 3 -23.36 -40.21 -13.56
CA LYS A 3 -22.22 -39.74 -12.77
C LYS A 3 -21.20 -39.14 -13.72
N GLN A 4 -20.67 -37.93 -13.45
CA GLN A 4 -19.30 -37.59 -13.83
C GLN A 4 -18.59 -36.72 -12.77
N ASN A 5 -17.72 -37.42 -12.02
CA ASN A 5 -16.39 -37.05 -11.57
C ASN A 5 -16.15 -35.76 -10.77
N LYS A 6 -16.32 -35.93 -9.45
CA LYS A 6 -15.40 -35.39 -8.44
C LYS A 6 -13.99 -35.98 -8.67
N ASN A 7 -13.05 -35.13 -9.06
CA ASN A 7 -11.62 -35.24 -8.72
C ASN A 7 -10.99 -33.86 -8.95
N LYS A 8 -11.37 -32.89 -8.12
CA LYS A 8 -10.57 -31.67 -7.95
C LYS A 8 -9.46 -32.03 -6.98
N ASN A 9 -8.23 -32.16 -7.48
CA ASN A 9 -7.06 -32.04 -6.62
C ASN A 9 -7.18 -30.70 -5.86
N PRO A 10 -6.90 -30.65 -4.55
CA PRO A 10 -6.94 -29.40 -3.82
C PRO A 10 -5.83 -28.50 -4.39
N THR A 11 -6.23 -27.45 -5.11
CA THR A 11 -5.32 -26.37 -5.49
C THR A 11 -4.82 -25.71 -4.22
N ARG A 12 -3.50 -25.59 -4.07
CA ARG A 12 -2.88 -24.83 -2.98
C ARG A 12 -3.32 -23.36 -3.11
N SER A 13 -3.46 -22.65 -1.99
CA SER A 13 -3.86 -21.23 -1.98
C SER A 13 -2.69 -20.34 -2.44
N LEU A 14 -2.44 -20.32 -3.75
CA LEU A 14 -1.49 -19.39 -4.36
C LEU A 14 -2.17 -18.04 -4.60
N PRO A 15 -1.42 -16.91 -4.64
CA PRO A 15 -1.90 -15.66 -5.21
C PRO A 15 -2.53 -15.89 -6.60
N ILE A 16 -3.60 -15.16 -6.94
CA ILE A 16 -4.41 -15.38 -8.17
C ILE A 16 -3.56 -15.43 -9.45
N ILE A 17 -2.51 -14.61 -9.53
CA ILE A 17 -1.57 -14.57 -10.66
C ILE A 17 -0.79 -15.90 -10.77
N LEU A 18 -0.33 -16.44 -9.64
CA LEU A 18 0.40 -17.71 -9.57
C LEU A 18 -0.52 -18.92 -9.78
N GLN A 19 -1.80 -18.82 -9.40
CA GLN A 19 -2.80 -19.85 -9.73
C GLN A 19 -2.99 -19.98 -11.25
N GLY A 20 -2.98 -18.86 -11.99
CA GLY A 20 -3.07 -18.89 -13.46
C GLY A 20 -1.89 -19.62 -14.09
N ILE A 21 -0.68 -19.35 -13.60
CA ILE A 21 0.56 -20.01 -14.06
C ILE A 21 0.54 -21.52 -13.76
N GLU A 22 0.21 -21.89 -12.53
CA GLU A 22 0.13 -23.29 -12.11
C GLU A 22 -0.94 -24.05 -12.92
N THR A 23 -2.11 -23.45 -13.10
CA THR A 23 -3.23 -24.06 -13.83
C THR A 23 -2.86 -24.36 -15.28
N VAL A 24 -2.20 -23.41 -15.96
CA VAL A 24 -1.74 -23.61 -17.35
C VAL A 24 -0.66 -24.69 -17.42
N LEU A 25 0.31 -24.71 -16.51
CA LEU A 25 1.36 -25.73 -16.47
C LEU A 25 0.81 -27.13 -16.19
N LEU A 26 -0.10 -27.26 -15.22
CA LEU A 26 -0.75 -28.54 -14.88
C LEU A 26 -1.57 -29.07 -16.06
N TYR A 27 -2.32 -28.19 -16.73
CA TYR A 27 -3.07 -28.54 -17.92
C TYR A 27 -2.15 -29.04 -19.04
N LEU A 28 -1.12 -28.26 -19.41
CA LEU A 28 -0.17 -28.66 -20.47
C LEU A 28 0.60 -29.94 -20.12
N ASN A 29 0.88 -30.19 -18.84
CA ASN A 29 1.51 -31.43 -18.39
C ASN A 29 0.58 -32.64 -18.48
N SER A 30 -0.71 -32.45 -18.21
CA SER A 30 -1.73 -33.51 -18.33
C SER A 30 -1.89 -34.01 -19.78
N LYS A 31 -1.60 -33.15 -20.76
CA LYS A 31 -1.73 -33.42 -22.20
C LYS A 31 -0.54 -34.16 -22.82
N LYS A 32 0.36 -34.76 -22.02
CA LYS A 32 1.41 -35.74 -22.43
C LYS A 32 2.02 -35.58 -23.85
N LYS A 33 2.44 -34.36 -24.21
CA LYS A 33 3.09 -33.93 -25.49
C LYS A 33 2.16 -33.45 -26.61
N GLU A 34 0.85 -33.39 -26.41
CA GLU A 34 -0.06 -32.77 -27.37
C GLU A 34 0.11 -31.25 -27.41
N LEU A 35 0.01 -30.68 -28.61
CA LEU A 35 0.05 -29.25 -28.85
C LEU A 35 -1.31 -28.64 -28.55
N SER A 36 -1.34 -27.67 -27.63
CA SER A 36 -2.58 -27.00 -27.21
C SER A 36 -2.60 -25.55 -27.69
N SER A 37 -3.70 -25.10 -28.28
CA SER A 37 -3.91 -23.69 -28.65
C SER A 37 -4.35 -22.88 -27.43
N ILE A 38 -4.23 -21.53 -27.49
CA ILE A 38 -4.74 -20.62 -26.44
C ILE A 38 -6.21 -20.94 -26.12
N ARG A 39 -7.01 -21.14 -27.18
CA ARG A 39 -8.45 -21.43 -27.06
C ARG A 39 -8.69 -22.73 -26.29
N ASN A 40 -7.98 -23.80 -26.64
CA ASN A 40 -8.11 -25.09 -25.97
C ASN A 40 -7.69 -25.02 -24.49
N ILE A 41 -6.61 -24.30 -24.18
CA ILE A 41 -6.16 -24.08 -22.80
C ILE A 41 -7.21 -23.26 -22.04
N SER A 42 -7.72 -22.17 -22.61
CA SER A 42 -8.74 -21.29 -22.01
C SER A 42 -10.02 -22.06 -21.67
N GLU A 43 -10.56 -22.83 -22.62
CA GLU A 43 -11.79 -23.62 -22.44
C GLU A 43 -11.66 -24.68 -21.34
N ASN A 44 -10.47 -25.26 -21.14
CA ASN A 44 -10.25 -26.33 -20.16
C ASN A 44 -9.71 -25.86 -18.80
N THR A 45 -9.23 -24.61 -18.71
CA THR A 45 -8.70 -24.04 -17.46
C THR A 45 -9.66 -23.04 -16.82
N GLY A 46 -10.67 -22.56 -17.56
CA GLY A 46 -11.58 -21.50 -17.11
C GLY A 46 -10.95 -20.10 -17.11
N LEU A 47 -9.70 -19.97 -17.55
CA LEU A 47 -9.00 -18.69 -17.70
C LEU A 47 -9.41 -18.02 -19.02
N SER A 48 -9.48 -16.69 -19.05
CA SER A 48 -9.75 -15.96 -20.30
C SER A 48 -8.59 -16.12 -21.30
N MET A 49 -8.88 -16.07 -22.60
CA MET A 49 -7.84 -16.19 -23.64
C MET A 49 -6.72 -15.15 -23.50
N ARG A 50 -7.02 -13.94 -23.01
CA ARG A 50 -6.03 -12.89 -22.72
C ARG A 50 -5.08 -13.31 -21.59
N VAL A 51 -5.63 -13.84 -20.50
CA VAL A 51 -4.84 -14.32 -19.36
C VAL A 51 -3.95 -15.49 -19.79
N VAL A 52 -4.53 -16.46 -20.50
CA VAL A 52 -3.77 -17.61 -21.04
C VAL A 52 -2.63 -17.15 -21.95
N LYS A 53 -2.87 -16.19 -22.84
CA LYS A 53 -1.82 -15.63 -23.71
C LYS A 53 -0.65 -15.03 -22.90
N ASN A 54 -0.96 -14.19 -21.91
CA ASN A 54 0.06 -13.53 -21.09
C ASN A 54 0.86 -14.54 -20.25
N VAL A 55 0.18 -15.50 -19.65
CA VAL A 55 0.81 -16.59 -18.88
C VAL A 55 1.73 -17.42 -19.77
N LEU A 56 1.29 -17.80 -20.98
CA LEU A 56 2.10 -18.57 -21.91
C LEU A 56 3.35 -17.82 -22.37
N LEU A 57 3.24 -16.51 -22.64
CA LEU A 57 4.38 -15.66 -23.00
C LEU A 57 5.41 -15.58 -21.87
N GLN A 58 4.95 -15.46 -20.61
CA GLN A 58 5.83 -15.47 -19.45
C GLN A 58 6.50 -16.83 -19.27
N LEU A 59 5.74 -17.92 -19.33
CA LEU A 59 6.27 -19.29 -19.22
C LEU A 59 7.27 -19.63 -20.33
N GLU A 60 7.06 -19.08 -21.54
CA GLU A 60 7.96 -19.21 -22.68
C GLU A 60 9.29 -18.48 -22.41
N LYS A 61 9.26 -17.27 -21.86
CA LYS A 61 10.45 -16.51 -21.43
C LYS A 61 11.31 -17.30 -20.43
N PHE A 62 10.68 -18.11 -19.57
CA PHE A 62 11.36 -18.96 -18.59
C PHE A 62 11.67 -20.37 -19.11
N ASN A 63 11.51 -20.65 -20.40
CA ASN A 63 11.71 -21.97 -21.02
C ASN A 63 10.88 -23.09 -20.38
N GLN A 64 9.75 -22.77 -19.74
CA GLN A 64 8.88 -23.76 -19.09
C GLN A 64 7.83 -24.33 -20.06
N VAL A 65 7.50 -23.59 -21.11
CA VAL A 65 6.68 -24.05 -22.24
C VAL A 65 7.39 -23.77 -23.56
N GLU A 66 7.08 -24.56 -24.58
CA GLU A 66 7.63 -24.43 -25.93
C GLU A 66 6.50 -24.03 -26.89
N ARG A 67 6.73 -22.97 -27.66
CA ARG A 67 5.88 -22.56 -28.78
C ARG A 67 6.23 -23.38 -30.02
N VAL A 68 5.21 -23.96 -30.66
CA VAL A 68 5.35 -24.76 -31.88
C VAL A 68 4.36 -24.25 -32.92
N VAL A 69 4.89 -23.95 -34.11
CA VAL A 69 4.09 -23.59 -35.28
C VAL A 69 4.06 -24.81 -36.20
N GLU A 70 2.88 -25.36 -36.45
CA GLU A 70 2.71 -26.47 -37.38
C GLU A 70 2.86 -25.97 -38.83
N LYS A 71 3.43 -26.79 -39.71
CA LYS A 71 3.57 -26.47 -41.14
C LYS A 71 2.19 -26.16 -41.72
N ASN A 72 2.03 -24.99 -42.34
CA ASN A 72 0.78 -24.43 -42.91
C ASN A 72 -0.24 -23.85 -41.91
N ASN A 73 0.10 -23.67 -40.63
CA ASN A 73 -0.73 -22.95 -39.66
C ASN A 73 -0.09 -21.62 -39.24
N ILE A 74 -0.87 -20.53 -39.22
CA ILE A 74 -0.41 -19.19 -38.78
C ILE A 74 -0.41 -19.09 -37.25
N LEU A 75 -1.29 -19.82 -36.57
CA LEU A 75 -1.45 -19.72 -35.13
C LEU A 75 -0.53 -20.69 -34.37
N PRO A 76 0.27 -20.20 -33.41
CA PRO A 76 1.12 -21.05 -32.60
C PRO A 76 0.30 -21.92 -31.65
N LYS A 77 0.84 -23.09 -31.34
CA LYS A 77 0.39 -23.98 -30.25
C LYS A 77 1.51 -24.11 -29.22
N TRP A 78 1.15 -24.50 -27.99
CA TRP A 78 2.09 -24.65 -26.88
C TRP A 78 2.07 -26.07 -26.34
N LYS A 79 3.22 -26.50 -25.83
CA LYS A 79 3.39 -27.71 -25.01
C LYS A 79 4.33 -27.41 -23.86
N ILE A 80 4.24 -28.17 -22.78
CA ILE A 80 5.18 -28.04 -21.67
C ILE A 80 6.58 -28.55 -22.07
N SER A 81 7.63 -27.81 -21.69
CA SER A 81 9.02 -28.19 -21.97
C SER A 81 9.53 -29.27 -21.01
N LYS A 82 10.74 -29.80 -21.26
CA LYS A 82 11.42 -30.67 -20.28
C LYS A 82 11.69 -29.94 -18.96
N PHE A 83 12.05 -28.66 -19.03
CA PHE A 83 12.31 -27.82 -17.86
C PHE A 83 11.01 -27.54 -17.08
N GLY A 84 9.91 -27.19 -17.75
CA GLY A 84 8.61 -27.00 -17.09
C GLY A 84 8.11 -28.26 -16.37
N LYS A 85 8.38 -29.45 -16.92
CA LYS A 85 8.12 -30.72 -16.22
C LYS A 85 9.00 -30.93 -14.98
N LYS A 86 10.25 -30.47 -15.02
CA LYS A 86 11.16 -30.52 -13.86
C LYS A 86 10.67 -29.56 -12.77
N VAL A 87 10.29 -28.34 -13.14
CA VAL A 87 9.67 -27.35 -12.23
C VAL A 87 8.42 -27.92 -11.56
N LEU A 88 7.51 -28.56 -12.30
CA LEU A 88 6.33 -29.20 -11.71
C LEU A 88 6.68 -30.38 -10.78
N LYS A 89 7.75 -31.13 -11.06
CA LYS A 89 8.19 -32.23 -10.19
C LYS A 89 8.84 -31.71 -8.91
N GLU A 90 9.64 -30.65 -9.00
CA GLU A 90 10.22 -29.97 -7.84
C GLU A 90 9.13 -29.32 -7.00
N ALA A 91 8.14 -28.67 -7.61
CA ALA A 91 6.96 -28.12 -6.92
C ALA A 91 6.13 -29.20 -6.20
N LYS A 92 6.02 -30.41 -6.77
CA LYS A 92 5.41 -31.57 -6.11
C LYS A 92 6.29 -32.20 -5.03
N GLY A 93 7.61 -32.15 -5.18
CA GLY A 93 8.59 -32.62 -4.18
C GLY A 93 8.71 -31.68 -2.98
N ILE A 94 8.34 -30.41 -3.13
CA ILE A 94 8.11 -29.44 -2.05
C ILE A 94 6.66 -29.62 -1.53
N GLU A 95 6.35 -30.86 -1.16
CA GLU A 95 5.25 -31.26 -0.26
C GLU A 95 5.73 -31.34 1.19
N ASN A 96 6.91 -30.78 1.51
CA ASN A 96 7.08 -30.24 2.85
C ASN A 96 6.07 -29.10 2.96
N ASN A 97 5.16 -29.19 3.92
CA ASN A 97 4.23 -28.15 4.35
C ASN A 97 5.00 -26.83 4.58
N ILE A 98 5.30 -26.10 3.51
CA ILE A 98 5.46 -24.66 3.59
C ILE A 98 4.02 -24.18 3.65
N GLU A 99 3.45 -24.22 4.87
CA GLU A 99 2.34 -23.35 5.19
C GLU A 99 2.88 -21.95 4.92
N PHE A 100 2.49 -21.39 3.77
CA PHE A 100 2.61 -19.95 3.59
C PHE A 100 1.68 -19.37 4.63
N PHE A 101 2.25 -18.92 5.74
CA PHE A 101 1.51 -18.14 6.72
C PHE A 101 0.80 -17.04 5.95
N ASN A 102 -0.52 -16.95 6.11
CA ASN A 102 -1.20 -15.77 5.65
C ASN A 102 -0.61 -14.57 6.44
N ARG A 103 -0.71 -13.37 5.88
CA ARG A 103 -0.14 -12.16 6.50
C ARG A 103 -0.52 -12.02 7.96
N GLU A 104 -1.79 -12.27 8.27
CA GLU A 104 -2.32 -12.25 9.63
C GLU A 104 -1.64 -13.29 10.53
N ASP A 105 -1.41 -14.50 10.03
CA ASP A 105 -0.75 -15.55 10.82
C ASP A 105 0.71 -15.19 11.11
N GLU A 106 1.40 -14.54 10.17
CA GLU A 106 2.75 -14.01 10.39
C GLU A 106 2.77 -12.94 11.47
N LEU A 107 1.78 -12.04 11.48
CA LEU A 107 1.65 -11.00 12.50
C LEU A 107 1.28 -11.55 13.88
N LEU A 108 0.58 -12.69 13.93
CA LEU A 108 0.25 -13.38 15.18
C LEU A 108 1.35 -14.35 15.65
N TYR A 109 2.36 -14.59 14.82
CA TYR A 109 3.39 -15.57 15.08
C TYR A 109 4.11 -15.31 16.42
N LYS A 110 4.19 -16.37 17.24
CA LYS A 110 4.87 -16.38 18.55
C LYS A 110 4.34 -15.37 19.57
N ILE A 111 3.11 -14.87 19.42
CA ILE A 111 2.48 -14.08 20.48
C ILE A 111 2.03 -15.03 21.60
N GLN A 112 2.60 -14.84 22.80
CA GLN A 112 2.17 -15.52 24.02
C GLN A 112 1.75 -14.48 25.05
N ILE A 113 0.51 -14.61 25.51
CA ILE A 113 -0.15 -13.77 26.50
C ILE A 113 0.19 -14.28 27.91
N PRO A 114 0.84 -13.46 28.75
CA PRO A 114 1.03 -13.76 30.17
C PRO A 114 -0.31 -13.87 30.92
N LYS A 115 -0.41 -14.84 31.84
CA LYS A 115 -1.62 -15.05 32.65
C LYS A 115 -1.73 -14.11 33.85
N LYS A 116 -0.60 -13.59 34.34
CA LYS A 116 -0.55 -12.71 35.51
C LYS A 116 -0.55 -11.25 35.07
N ILE A 117 -1.32 -10.42 35.77
CA ILE A 117 -1.39 -8.98 35.51
C ILE A 117 -0.04 -8.28 35.64
N ASP A 118 0.77 -8.65 36.63
CA ASP A 118 2.10 -8.03 36.82
C ASP A 118 3.07 -8.38 35.68
N ASP A 119 2.94 -9.58 35.11
CA ASP A 119 3.70 -9.98 33.92
C ASP A 119 3.22 -9.21 32.68
N LEU A 120 1.91 -8.96 32.54
CA LEU A 120 1.35 -8.13 31.46
C LEU A 120 1.88 -6.70 31.54
N LYS A 121 1.90 -6.09 32.74
CA LYS A 121 2.45 -4.75 32.98
C LYS A 121 3.91 -4.66 32.57
N THR A 122 4.75 -5.51 33.17
CA THR A 122 6.20 -5.47 32.99
C THR A 122 6.61 -5.80 31.56
N LYS A 123 6.10 -6.90 30.99
CA LYS A 123 6.41 -7.29 29.61
C LYS A 123 5.77 -6.36 28.57
N GLY A 124 4.58 -5.82 28.86
CA GLY A 124 3.90 -4.83 28.02
C GLY A 124 4.71 -3.54 27.90
N SER A 125 5.23 -3.03 29.03
CA SER A 125 6.11 -1.86 29.08
C SER A 125 7.43 -2.11 28.34
N ALA A 126 8.04 -3.28 28.54
CA ALA A 126 9.25 -3.67 27.84
C ALA A 126 9.05 -3.76 26.31
N LYS A 127 7.88 -4.26 25.86
CA LYS A 127 7.52 -4.27 24.43
C LYS A 127 7.36 -2.86 23.88
N LEU A 128 6.70 -1.96 24.60
CA LEU A 128 6.55 -0.56 24.19
C LEU A 128 7.91 0.13 23.99
N GLN A 129 8.84 -0.04 24.94
CA GLN A 129 10.21 0.46 24.81
C GLN A 129 10.94 -0.13 23.60
N LYS A 130 10.74 -1.43 23.33
CA LYS A 130 11.32 -2.10 22.16
C LYS A 130 10.73 -1.57 20.84
N ILE A 131 9.44 -1.27 20.79
CA ILE A 131 8.78 -0.62 19.64
C ILE A 131 9.42 0.74 19.39
N THR A 132 9.49 1.61 20.41
CA THR A 132 10.13 2.93 20.31
C THR A 132 11.56 2.84 19.76
N LYS A 133 12.37 1.93 20.30
CA LYS A 133 13.74 1.71 19.83
C LYS A 133 13.77 1.29 18.36
N LYS A 134 12.97 0.29 17.99
CA LYS A 134 12.94 -0.22 16.60
C LYS A 134 12.42 0.79 15.59
N LEU A 135 11.45 1.65 15.95
CA LEU A 135 11.01 2.74 15.09
C LEU A 135 12.12 3.79 14.88
N LYS A 136 12.93 4.05 15.91
CA LYS A 136 14.13 4.90 15.76
C LYS A 136 15.13 4.26 14.79
N ASP A 137 15.38 2.97 14.92
CA ASP A 137 16.30 2.23 14.05
C ASP A 137 15.78 2.24 12.59
N LEU A 138 14.49 1.96 12.36
CA LEU A 138 13.85 2.08 11.03
C LEU A 138 13.98 3.47 10.43
N GLN A 139 13.77 4.52 11.23
CA GLN A 139 13.91 5.90 10.76
C GLN A 139 15.33 6.16 10.22
N VAL A 140 16.34 5.64 10.91
CA VAL A 140 17.75 5.76 10.50
C VAL A 140 18.00 4.99 9.22
N ASP A 141 17.51 3.75 9.12
CA ASP A 141 17.74 2.91 7.95
C ASP A 141 17.05 3.44 6.69
N PHE A 142 15.81 3.93 6.80
CA PHE A 142 15.15 4.63 5.69
C PHE A 142 15.90 5.90 5.28
N SER A 143 16.50 6.63 6.23
CA SER A 143 17.31 7.81 5.91
C SER A 143 18.58 7.44 5.14
N LYS A 144 19.20 6.30 5.43
CA LYS A 144 20.35 5.79 4.65
C LYS A 144 19.93 5.39 3.24
N LEU A 145 18.81 4.66 3.10
CA LEU A 145 18.29 4.28 1.78
C LEU A 145 17.88 5.49 0.94
N LEU A 146 17.30 6.53 1.55
CA LEU A 146 17.04 7.78 0.85
C LEU A 146 18.33 8.37 0.25
N GLY A 147 19.46 8.29 0.96
CA GLY A 147 20.76 8.69 0.41
C GLY A 147 21.10 7.97 -0.89
N LEU A 148 20.95 6.64 -0.93
CA LEU A 148 21.17 5.83 -2.13
C LEU A 148 20.17 6.17 -3.26
N ILE A 149 18.94 6.49 -2.91
CA ILE A 149 17.86 6.77 -3.87
C ILE A 149 18.00 8.16 -4.49
N ILE A 150 18.50 9.15 -3.73
CA ILE A 150 18.82 10.48 -4.26
C ILE A 150 19.78 10.36 -5.44
N ASP A 151 20.79 9.48 -5.36
CA ASP A 151 21.76 9.26 -6.44
C ASP A 151 21.14 8.65 -7.71
N LEU A 152 19.95 8.03 -7.62
CA LEU A 152 19.22 7.50 -8.76
C LEU A 152 18.52 8.59 -9.59
N ASN A 153 18.45 9.83 -9.08
CA ASN A 153 17.76 10.95 -9.69
C ASN A 153 16.29 10.58 -10.02
N ASN A 154 15.57 9.96 -9.09
CA ASN A 154 14.16 9.59 -9.27
C ASN A 154 13.29 10.30 -8.22
N PRO A 155 12.70 11.46 -8.53
CA PRO A 155 12.00 12.28 -7.56
C PRO A 155 10.73 11.62 -7.00
N GLN A 156 10.08 10.72 -7.75
CA GLN A 156 8.93 9.96 -7.25
C GLN A 156 9.37 8.95 -6.19
N PHE A 157 10.52 8.30 -6.39
CA PHE A 157 11.10 7.37 -5.42
C PHE A 157 11.57 8.11 -4.16
N GLU A 158 12.23 9.27 -4.33
CA GLU A 158 12.60 10.15 -3.24
C GLU A 158 11.38 10.59 -2.41
N ASP A 159 10.26 10.90 -3.07
CA ASP A 159 9.00 11.26 -2.42
C ASP A 159 8.45 10.13 -1.53
N ILE A 160 8.42 8.90 -2.04
CA ILE A 160 7.96 7.73 -1.28
C ILE A 160 8.84 7.53 -0.05
N MET A 161 10.16 7.55 -0.21
CA MET A 161 11.08 7.37 0.93
C MET A 161 10.98 8.52 1.94
N SER A 162 10.85 9.75 1.46
CA SER A 162 10.65 10.92 2.30
C SER A 162 9.35 10.81 3.11
N PHE A 163 8.28 10.31 2.50
CA PHE A 163 7.04 9.98 3.20
C PHE A 163 7.27 8.91 4.27
N LEU A 164 7.92 7.79 3.94
CA LEU A 164 8.17 6.70 4.89
C LEU A 164 8.94 7.18 6.12
N ILE A 165 10.02 7.94 5.93
CA ILE A 165 10.83 8.51 7.04
C ILE A 165 9.97 9.40 7.93
N LYS A 166 9.18 10.30 7.34
CA LYS A 166 8.30 11.21 8.07
C LYS A 166 7.22 10.46 8.84
N ARG A 167 6.60 9.46 8.21
CA ARG A 167 5.56 8.65 8.85
C ARG A 167 6.10 7.83 10.01
N ILE A 168 7.26 7.19 9.86
CA ILE A 168 7.93 6.49 10.97
C ILE A 168 8.29 7.47 12.10
N LYS A 169 8.78 8.67 11.78
CA LYS A 169 9.06 9.71 12.79
C LYS A 169 7.79 10.09 13.57
N PHE A 170 6.67 10.27 12.89
CA PHE A 170 5.36 10.54 13.50
C PHE A 170 4.89 9.38 14.38
N LEU A 171 4.91 8.15 13.87
CA LEU A 171 4.53 6.96 14.64
C LEU A 171 5.40 6.77 15.88
N LYS A 172 6.70 7.05 15.79
CA LYS A 172 7.60 7.05 16.94
C LYS A 172 7.17 8.06 18.00
N GLN A 173 6.79 9.27 17.61
CA GLN A 173 6.27 10.29 18.54
C GLN A 173 4.96 9.84 19.20
N LYS A 174 4.03 9.29 18.42
CA LYS A 174 2.77 8.72 18.93
C LYS A 174 3.02 7.60 19.93
N VAL A 175 3.85 6.62 19.58
CA VAL A 175 4.21 5.51 20.48
C VAL A 175 4.91 6.00 21.76
N ASN A 176 5.76 7.03 21.67
CA ASN A 176 6.40 7.63 22.85
C ASN A 176 5.42 8.31 23.80
N ASN A 177 4.30 8.79 23.28
CA ASN A 177 3.24 9.41 24.07
C ASN A 177 2.28 8.38 24.69
N LEU A 178 2.34 7.11 24.26
CA LEU A 178 1.53 6.06 24.87
C LEU A 178 1.98 5.83 26.32
N PRO A 179 1.04 5.74 27.28
CA PRO A 179 1.40 5.50 28.66
C PRO A 179 1.98 4.09 28.81
N ALA A 180 3.14 3.99 29.47
CA ALA A 180 3.71 2.69 29.85
C ALA A 180 2.75 1.89 30.75
N ASP A 181 2.01 2.62 31.60
CA ASP A 181 0.91 2.09 32.39
C ASP A 181 -0.42 2.73 31.95
N PRO A 182 -1.29 2.00 31.19
CA PRO A 182 -2.56 2.50 30.68
C PRO A 182 -3.51 3.05 31.73
N ILE A 183 -3.44 2.59 32.99
CA ILE A 183 -4.33 3.07 34.06
C ILE A 183 -3.76 4.27 34.83
N ALA A 184 -2.50 4.68 34.57
CA ALA A 184 -1.85 5.71 35.38
C ALA A 184 -2.60 7.04 35.35
N SER A 185 -3.10 7.47 34.18
CA SER A 185 -3.89 8.70 34.03
C SER A 185 -5.22 8.65 34.80
N LEU A 186 -5.88 7.49 34.84
CA LEU A 186 -7.15 7.28 35.54
C LEU A 186 -7.00 7.19 37.06
N MET A 187 -5.79 6.89 37.54
CA MET A 187 -5.47 6.88 38.97
C MET A 187 -5.14 8.27 39.52
N LEU A 188 -4.86 9.25 38.66
CA LEU A 188 -4.64 10.64 39.04
C LEU A 188 -5.98 11.32 39.36
N LYS A 189 -6.06 12.01 40.51
CA LYS A 189 -7.27 12.75 40.93
C LYS A 189 -6.99 14.24 40.90
N LYS A 190 -7.97 15.05 40.46
CA LYS A 190 -7.99 16.47 40.83
C LYS A 190 -8.39 16.58 42.30
N LYS A 191 -7.85 17.60 42.99
CA LYS A 191 -8.13 17.85 44.41
C LYS A 191 -9.65 18.02 44.62
N GLY A 192 -10.28 17.09 45.32
CA GLY A 192 -11.72 17.09 45.60
C GLY A 192 -12.55 16.03 44.86
N GLU A 193 -12.00 15.34 43.85
CA GLU A 193 -12.71 14.29 43.12
C GLU A 193 -12.54 12.90 43.75
N LYS A 194 -13.60 12.09 43.71
CA LYS A 194 -13.53 10.67 44.11
C LYS A 194 -12.77 9.89 43.03
N GLN A 195 -11.88 8.98 43.46
CA GLN A 195 -11.21 8.08 42.52
C GLN A 195 -12.24 7.24 41.79
N ARG A 196 -12.09 7.12 40.47
CA ARG A 196 -12.83 6.13 39.70
C ARG A 196 -12.47 4.75 40.25
N LYS A 197 -13.47 3.99 40.69
CA LYS A 197 -13.30 2.59 41.10
C LYS A 197 -13.30 1.74 39.83
N LEU A 198 -12.17 1.11 39.53
CA LEU A 198 -12.02 0.18 38.41
C LEU A 198 -12.15 -1.26 38.91
N SER A 199 -12.85 -2.10 38.17
CA SER A 199 -12.92 -3.52 38.53
C SER A 199 -11.60 -4.21 38.18
N LYS A 200 -11.27 -5.32 38.86
CA LYS A 200 -10.05 -6.08 38.55
C LYS A 200 -10.07 -6.65 37.13
N ASN A 201 -11.26 -6.92 36.58
CA ASN A 201 -11.42 -7.48 35.25
C ASN A 201 -11.17 -6.42 34.18
N ASP A 202 -11.73 -5.22 34.32
CA ASP A 202 -11.52 -4.14 33.33
C ASP A 202 -10.03 -3.76 33.24
N ILE A 203 -9.35 -3.71 34.39
CA ILE A 203 -7.90 -3.48 34.44
C ILE A 203 -7.15 -4.61 33.71
N PHE A 204 -7.52 -5.87 33.98
CA PHE A 204 -6.88 -7.01 33.35
C PHE A 204 -7.07 -7.01 31.84
N ASP A 205 -8.30 -6.77 31.36
CA ASP A 205 -8.66 -6.72 29.94
C ASP A 205 -7.93 -5.57 29.22
N LEU A 206 -7.82 -4.40 29.85
CA LEU A 206 -7.05 -3.27 29.32
C LEU A 206 -5.57 -3.61 29.13
N TYR A 207 -4.91 -4.22 30.13
CA TYR A 207 -3.52 -4.64 29.99
C TYR A 207 -3.34 -5.78 28.98
N LEU A 208 -4.29 -6.71 28.94
CA LEU A 208 -4.31 -7.84 28.02
C LEU A 208 -4.34 -7.35 26.57
N GLU A 209 -5.28 -6.47 26.25
CA GLU A 209 -5.43 -5.90 24.90
C GLU A 209 -4.23 -5.02 24.54
N SER A 210 -3.80 -4.15 25.46
CA SER A 210 -2.59 -3.33 25.28
C SER A 210 -1.36 -4.16 24.96
N TYR A 211 -1.18 -5.29 25.66
CA TYR A 211 -0.07 -6.21 25.43
C TYR A 211 -0.18 -6.91 24.07
N PHE A 212 -1.39 -7.30 23.67
CA PHE A 212 -1.65 -7.91 22.37
C PHE A 212 -1.29 -6.95 21.23
N PHE A 213 -1.81 -5.73 21.23
CA PHE A 213 -1.49 -4.72 20.21
C PHE A 213 0.01 -4.40 20.18
N ASN A 214 0.66 -4.23 21.33
CA ASN A 214 2.11 -4.04 21.39
C ASN A 214 2.88 -5.22 20.79
N SER A 215 2.33 -6.44 20.84
CA SER A 215 2.95 -7.62 20.23
C SER A 215 2.79 -7.63 18.72
N VAL A 216 1.59 -7.32 18.21
CA VAL A 216 1.30 -7.25 16.77
C VAL A 216 2.10 -6.12 16.11
N ILE A 217 2.12 -4.92 16.72
CA ILE A 217 2.92 -3.77 16.25
C ILE A 217 4.41 -4.15 16.13
N LEU A 218 4.94 -4.88 17.10
CA LEU A 218 6.34 -5.31 17.08
C LEU A 218 6.64 -6.30 15.94
N ASN A 219 5.69 -7.18 15.63
CA ASN A 219 5.80 -8.12 14.51
C ASN A 219 5.69 -7.40 13.16
N GLU A 220 4.77 -6.43 13.02
CA GLU A 220 4.65 -5.58 11.82
C GLU A 220 5.95 -4.79 11.57
N ILE A 221 6.53 -4.19 12.61
CA ILE A 221 7.84 -3.52 12.53
C ILE A 221 8.93 -4.49 12.04
N LYS A 222 8.91 -5.74 12.48
CA LYS A 222 9.88 -6.75 12.02
C LYS A 222 9.70 -7.03 10.53
N ARG A 223 8.46 -7.18 10.07
CA ARG A 223 8.13 -7.35 8.65
C ARG A 223 8.61 -6.15 7.82
N ILE A 224 8.38 -4.93 8.29
CA ILE A 224 8.90 -3.70 7.65
C ILE A 224 10.43 -3.71 7.55
N PHE A 225 11.15 -4.19 8.56
CA PHE A 225 12.61 -4.39 8.45
C PHE A 225 12.98 -5.38 7.33
N GLU A 226 12.25 -6.48 7.18
CA GLU A 226 12.53 -7.46 6.12
C GLU A 226 12.28 -6.89 4.72
N PHE A 227 11.25 -6.04 4.55
CA PHE A 227 11.04 -5.28 3.33
C PHE A 227 12.18 -4.29 3.08
N ASN A 228 12.62 -3.59 4.13
CA ASN A 228 13.74 -2.64 4.05
C ASN A 228 15.05 -3.34 3.63
N ASP A 229 15.35 -4.51 4.18
CA ASP A 229 16.53 -5.29 3.83
C ASP A 229 16.47 -5.75 2.36
N LYS A 230 15.30 -6.23 1.91
CA LYS A 230 15.07 -6.56 0.49
C LYS A 230 15.23 -5.34 -0.42
N LEU A 231 14.74 -4.17 0.01
CA LEU A 231 14.86 -2.92 -0.72
C LEU A 231 16.33 -2.51 -0.87
N SER A 232 17.11 -2.56 0.20
CA SER A 232 18.57 -2.33 0.16
C SER A 232 19.25 -3.25 -0.86
N ASN A 233 18.96 -4.56 -0.78
CA ASN A 233 19.53 -5.54 -1.70
C ASN A 233 19.16 -5.26 -3.18
N LEU A 234 17.93 -4.83 -3.45
CA LEU A 234 17.52 -4.49 -4.82
C LEU A 234 18.23 -3.24 -5.35
N LEU A 235 18.43 -2.24 -4.49
CA LEU A 235 19.18 -1.02 -4.83
C LEU A 235 20.65 -1.34 -5.11
N GLU A 236 21.30 -2.14 -4.25
CA GLU A 236 22.68 -2.60 -4.43
C GLU A 236 22.87 -3.39 -5.74
N ASN A 237 21.86 -4.17 -6.13
CA ASN A 237 21.85 -4.94 -7.37
C ASN A 237 21.32 -4.15 -8.59
N ASN A 238 21.18 -2.82 -8.49
CA ASN A 238 20.69 -1.93 -9.56
C ASN A 238 19.31 -2.34 -10.15
N SER A 239 18.47 -3.04 -9.38
CA SER A 239 17.13 -3.45 -9.78
C SER A 239 16.09 -2.37 -9.48
N ILE A 240 16.26 -1.18 -10.07
CA ILE A 240 15.55 0.06 -9.68
C ILE A 240 14.02 -0.05 -9.79
N SER A 241 13.48 -0.62 -10.86
CA SER A 241 12.02 -0.77 -11.02
C SER A 241 11.43 -1.69 -9.95
N ASN A 242 12.07 -2.82 -9.66
CA ASN A 242 11.66 -3.72 -8.56
C ASN A 242 11.79 -3.03 -7.20
N ALA A 243 12.84 -2.23 -6.99
CA ALA A 243 13.03 -1.46 -5.77
C ALA A 243 11.93 -0.42 -5.58
N PHE A 244 11.54 0.27 -6.64
CA PHE A 244 10.43 1.24 -6.62
C PHE A 244 9.08 0.56 -6.32
N SER A 245 8.81 -0.58 -6.96
CA SER A 245 7.62 -1.40 -6.67
C SER A 245 7.59 -1.83 -5.19
N LEU A 246 8.70 -2.36 -4.68
CA LEU A 246 8.81 -2.77 -3.27
C LEU A 246 8.67 -1.60 -2.29
N ALA A 247 9.09 -0.38 -2.67
CA ALA A 247 8.89 0.81 -1.85
C ALA A 247 7.42 1.24 -1.78
N ASN A 248 6.63 0.99 -2.83
CA ASN A 248 5.18 1.16 -2.78
C ASN A 248 4.54 0.13 -1.83
N ASP A 249 4.94 -1.14 -1.92
CA ASP A 249 4.44 -2.17 -0.98
C ASP A 249 4.80 -1.84 0.48
N LEU A 250 6.03 -1.35 0.70
CA LEU A 250 6.49 -0.89 2.00
C LEU A 250 5.66 0.27 2.56
N ARG A 251 5.13 1.14 1.68
CA ARG A 251 4.20 2.20 2.08
C ARG A 251 2.91 1.64 2.65
N GLU A 252 2.38 0.58 2.04
CA GLU A 252 1.19 -0.10 2.56
C GLU A 252 1.45 -0.74 3.94
N GLU A 253 2.60 -1.41 4.12
CA GLU A 253 2.95 -1.99 5.43
C GLU A 253 3.05 -0.90 6.52
N VAL A 254 3.64 0.26 6.21
CA VAL A 254 3.66 1.42 7.12
C VAL A 254 2.26 1.99 7.40
N ARG A 255 1.31 1.89 6.46
CA ARG A 255 -0.10 2.25 6.71
C ARG A 255 -0.77 1.30 7.68
N ILE A 256 -0.54 -0.01 7.55
CA ILE A 256 -1.05 -0.97 8.54
C ILE A 256 -0.42 -0.72 9.91
N LEU A 257 0.89 -0.49 9.99
CA LEU A 257 1.53 -0.11 11.24
C LEU A 257 0.87 1.13 11.86
N SER A 258 0.54 2.13 11.02
CA SER A 258 -0.16 3.33 11.49
C SER A 258 -1.54 3.01 12.06
N SER A 259 -2.33 2.18 11.37
CA SER A 259 -3.64 1.72 11.83
C SER A 259 -3.55 1.02 13.19
N LEU A 260 -2.58 0.11 13.35
CA LEU A 260 -2.35 -0.61 14.61
C LEU A 260 -1.94 0.33 15.76
N VAL A 261 -1.12 1.35 15.48
CA VAL A 261 -0.72 2.35 16.48
C VAL A 261 -1.89 3.22 16.90
N TYR A 262 -2.73 3.67 15.96
CA TYR A 262 -3.93 4.44 16.29
C TYR A 262 -4.91 3.63 17.12
N LYS A 263 -5.17 2.38 16.72
CA LYS A 263 -6.02 1.49 17.53
C LYS A 263 -5.43 1.28 18.92
N ARG A 264 -4.11 1.13 19.03
CA ARG A 264 -3.47 1.05 20.34
C ARG A 264 -3.64 2.32 21.18
N GLU A 265 -3.61 3.50 20.57
CA GLU A 265 -3.79 4.79 21.23
C GLU A 265 -5.21 4.97 21.79
N ASP A 266 -6.22 4.49 21.06
CA ASP A 266 -7.63 4.65 21.43
C ASP A 266 -8.08 3.74 22.59
N ILE A 267 -7.34 2.66 22.88
CA ILE A 267 -7.69 1.72 23.97
C ILE A 267 -7.64 2.41 25.33
N ASP A 268 -8.77 2.39 26.03
CA ASP A 268 -8.95 2.83 27.41
C ASP A 268 -9.86 1.83 28.16
N VAL A 269 -10.06 2.04 29.47
CA VAL A 269 -10.97 1.24 30.31
C VAL A 269 -12.39 1.18 29.73
N ASP A 270 -12.85 2.26 29.10
CA ASP A 270 -14.21 2.36 28.55
C ASP A 270 -14.30 1.94 27.09
N PHE A 271 -13.17 1.72 26.42
CA PHE A 271 -13.12 1.51 24.99
C PHE A 271 -12.09 0.45 24.62
N HIS A 272 -12.60 -0.68 24.14
CA HIS A 272 -11.84 -1.81 23.65
C HIS A 272 -12.13 -1.99 22.15
N HIS A 273 -11.10 -2.31 21.36
CA HIS A 273 -11.28 -2.66 19.96
C HIS A 273 -11.65 -4.13 19.78
N LEU A 274 -11.21 -4.98 20.71
CA LEU A 274 -11.57 -6.39 20.74
C LEU A 274 -12.88 -6.61 21.50
N THR A 275 -13.71 -7.51 20.97
CA THR A 275 -14.93 -7.94 21.66
C THR A 275 -14.58 -8.69 22.96
N SER A 276 -15.53 -8.74 23.90
CA SER A 276 -15.34 -9.48 25.15
C SER A 276 -15.05 -10.97 24.92
N GLU A 277 -15.52 -11.55 23.82
CA GLU A 277 -15.19 -12.94 23.44
C GLU A 277 -13.73 -13.07 22.98
N MET A 278 -13.27 -12.14 22.13
CA MET A 278 -11.87 -12.10 21.70
C MET A 278 -10.91 -11.90 22.88
N LEU A 279 -11.24 -11.01 23.83
CA LEU A 279 -10.44 -10.82 25.05
C LEU A 279 -10.37 -12.11 25.89
N LYS A 280 -11.49 -12.82 26.05
CA LYS A 280 -11.50 -14.14 26.72
C LYS A 280 -10.60 -15.14 25.98
N ASN A 281 -10.63 -15.17 24.65
CA ASN A 281 -9.80 -16.06 23.85
C ASN A 281 -8.31 -15.70 23.96
N LEU A 282 -7.96 -14.42 23.94
CA LEU A 282 -6.60 -13.93 24.21
C LEU A 282 -6.09 -14.37 25.58
N SER A 283 -6.91 -14.24 26.63
CA SER A 283 -6.53 -14.67 28.00
C SER A 283 -6.18 -16.17 28.07
N LYS A 284 -6.76 -16.97 27.16
CA LYS A 284 -6.51 -18.41 27.01
C LYS A 284 -5.39 -18.74 26.02
N ASN A 285 -4.72 -17.73 25.45
CA ASN A 285 -3.76 -17.87 24.35
C ASN A 285 -4.36 -18.52 23.07
N SER A 286 -5.68 -18.39 22.87
CA SER A 286 -6.36 -18.84 21.66
C SER A 286 -6.46 -17.68 20.67
N ILE A 287 -5.35 -17.39 19.99
CA ILE A 287 -5.23 -16.27 19.05
C ILE A 287 -5.46 -16.78 17.63
N THR A 288 -6.39 -16.16 16.90
CA THR A 288 -6.78 -16.55 15.53
C THR A 288 -6.60 -15.39 14.56
N SER A 289 -6.38 -15.68 13.28
CA SER A 289 -6.23 -14.67 12.23
C SER A 289 -7.46 -13.77 12.08
N GLU A 290 -8.66 -14.30 12.37
CA GLU A 290 -9.91 -13.53 12.43
C GLU A 290 -9.80 -12.30 13.34
N MET A 291 -9.10 -12.41 14.47
CA MET A 291 -8.86 -11.28 15.38
C MET A 291 -8.10 -10.14 14.69
N LEU A 292 -7.18 -10.43 13.77
CA LEU A 292 -6.48 -9.40 13.00
C LEU A 292 -7.27 -8.92 11.81
N SER A 293 -8.01 -9.79 11.12
CA SER A 293 -8.84 -9.39 9.98
C SER A 293 -9.84 -8.30 10.37
N GLU A 294 -10.53 -8.47 11.51
CA GLU A 294 -11.43 -7.44 12.05
C GLU A 294 -10.70 -6.15 12.47
N LEU A 295 -9.40 -6.24 12.78
CA LEU A 295 -8.58 -5.10 13.17
C LEU A 295 -7.91 -4.38 12.00
N ILE A 296 -7.54 -5.06 10.93
CA ILE A 296 -6.86 -4.45 9.78
C ILE A 296 -7.89 -3.94 8.78
N GLU A 297 -8.92 -4.74 8.49
CA GLU A 297 -10.02 -4.42 7.60
C GLU A 297 -11.27 -4.17 8.42
N VAL A 298 -11.46 -2.94 8.90
CA VAL A 298 -12.73 -2.59 9.55
C VAL A 298 -13.81 -2.68 8.45
N PRO A 299 -14.80 -3.59 8.57
CA PRO A 299 -15.85 -3.69 7.58
C PRO A 299 -16.72 -2.43 7.68
N MET A 300 -16.44 -1.46 6.81
CA MET A 300 -17.25 -0.26 6.66
C MET A 300 -18.19 -0.44 5.49
N SER A 301 -19.43 0.00 5.67
CA SER A 301 -20.38 0.12 4.58
C SER A 301 -19.84 1.09 3.52
N THR A 302 -20.25 0.92 2.26
CA THR A 302 -19.88 1.85 1.18
C THR A 302 -20.26 3.29 1.52
N GLU A 303 -21.36 3.49 2.24
CA GLU A 303 -21.82 4.82 2.67
C GLU A 303 -20.86 5.46 3.68
N GLU A 304 -20.40 4.71 4.69
CA GLU A 304 -19.41 5.19 5.67
C GLU A 304 -18.06 5.49 5.02
N LYS A 305 -17.63 4.64 4.07
CA LYS A 305 -16.43 4.89 3.27
C LYS A 305 -16.54 6.20 2.50
N ASN A 306 -17.64 6.38 1.77
CA ASN A 306 -17.88 7.59 0.99
C ASN A 306 -17.91 8.84 1.89
N LYS A 307 -18.62 8.80 3.03
CA LYS A 307 -18.65 9.90 4.01
C LYS A 307 -17.26 10.20 4.58
N GLY A 308 -16.46 9.16 4.83
CA GLY A 308 -15.08 9.30 5.29
C GLY A 308 -14.20 10.02 4.28
N VAL A 309 -14.30 9.65 3.01
CA VAL A 309 -13.60 10.34 1.90
C VAL A 309 -14.09 11.78 1.76
N GLU A 310 -15.41 11.98 1.75
CA GLU A 310 -16.05 13.28 1.66
C GLU A 310 -15.56 14.24 2.75
N SER A 311 -15.53 13.77 4.00
CA SER A 311 -15.02 14.53 5.13
C SER A 311 -13.57 14.99 4.93
N ILE A 312 -12.70 14.15 4.39
CA ILE A 312 -11.29 14.50 4.17
C ILE A 312 -11.17 15.55 3.05
N VAL A 313 -11.90 15.38 1.94
CA VAL A 313 -11.90 16.32 0.82
C VAL A 313 -12.44 17.69 1.25
N LEU A 314 -13.55 17.71 2.00
CA LEU A 314 -14.12 18.95 2.54
C LEU A 314 -13.19 19.61 3.57
N GLN A 315 -12.48 18.82 4.39
CA GLN A 315 -11.47 19.34 5.30
C GLN A 315 -10.32 20.01 4.53
N LEU A 316 -9.79 19.37 3.48
CA LEU A 316 -8.76 19.94 2.61
C LEU A 316 -9.22 21.28 2.02
N LEU A 317 -10.43 21.33 1.47
CA LEU A 317 -11.02 22.56 0.94
C LEU A 317 -11.17 23.65 2.01
N ALA A 318 -11.63 23.29 3.21
CA ALA A 318 -11.80 24.23 4.31
C ALA A 318 -10.45 24.81 4.78
N MET A 319 -9.39 24.00 4.78
CA MET A 319 -8.04 24.43 5.14
C MET A 319 -7.47 25.40 4.08
N LEU A 320 -7.64 25.09 2.79
CA LEU A 320 -7.28 26.00 1.69
C LEU A 320 -7.97 27.35 1.82
N LYS A 321 -9.30 27.36 2.06
CA LYS A 321 -10.08 28.60 2.25
C LYS A 321 -9.61 29.43 3.44
N LYS A 322 -8.97 28.81 4.44
CA LYS A 322 -8.37 29.48 5.60
C LYS A 322 -6.92 29.93 5.36
N GLY A 323 -6.37 29.71 4.18
CA GLY A 323 -4.95 29.96 3.88
C GLY A 323 -3.99 29.01 4.59
N GLN A 324 -4.48 27.87 5.09
CA GLN A 324 -3.64 26.85 5.69
C GLN A 324 -3.00 26.00 4.59
N ILE A 325 -1.68 25.90 4.63
CA ILE A 325 -0.91 25.26 3.57
C ILE A 325 -0.64 23.79 3.91
N HIS A 326 -0.77 23.35 5.16
CA HIS A 326 -0.36 22.00 5.58
C HIS A 326 -1.57 21.23 6.12
N PHE A 327 -1.77 20.00 5.66
CA PHE A 327 -2.82 19.11 6.16
C PHE A 327 -2.29 18.32 7.36
N ASN A 328 -2.90 18.48 8.55
CA ASN A 328 -2.52 17.78 9.77
C ASN A 328 -0.99 17.81 10.05
N ASP A 329 -0.45 16.76 10.68
CA ASP A 329 1.00 16.57 10.91
C ASP A 329 1.78 16.18 9.62
N HIS A 330 1.17 16.34 8.44
CA HIS A 330 1.80 16.06 7.16
C HIS A 330 2.44 17.34 6.56
N TYR A 331 3.54 17.15 5.84
CA TYR A 331 4.23 18.21 5.09
C TYR A 331 3.66 18.41 3.68
N ILE A 332 2.53 17.77 3.36
CA ILE A 332 1.94 17.89 2.03
C ILE A 332 1.31 19.28 1.96
N GLU A 333 1.86 20.11 1.08
CA GLU A 333 1.28 21.40 0.80
C GLU A 333 -0.08 21.20 0.12
N ILE A 334 -1.14 21.65 0.77
CA ILE A 334 -2.47 21.67 0.17
C ILE A 334 -2.45 22.79 -0.88
N LYS A 335 -2.76 22.43 -2.11
CA LYS A 335 -2.84 23.35 -3.24
C LYS A 335 -4.22 23.31 -3.87
N GLU A 336 -4.48 24.26 -4.76
CA GLU A 336 -5.77 24.43 -5.43
C GLU A 336 -6.23 23.22 -6.23
N ASN A 337 -5.28 22.47 -6.78
CA ASN A 337 -5.51 21.27 -7.57
C ASN A 337 -4.56 20.17 -7.11
N ILE A 338 -5.01 18.92 -7.22
CA ILE A 338 -4.22 17.75 -6.84
C ILE A 338 -4.46 16.64 -7.88
N PRO A 339 -3.41 16.01 -8.44
CA PRO A 339 -3.57 14.81 -9.26
C PRO A 339 -4.37 13.73 -8.52
N LEU A 340 -5.36 13.12 -9.17
CA LEU A 340 -6.29 12.18 -8.53
C LEU A 340 -5.58 11.05 -7.77
N PHE A 341 -4.53 10.48 -8.37
CA PHE A 341 -3.72 9.45 -7.73
C PHE A 341 -2.99 9.98 -6.48
N ALA A 342 -2.48 11.20 -6.52
CA ALA A 342 -1.86 11.83 -5.36
C ALA A 342 -2.88 12.05 -4.22
N LEU A 343 -4.11 12.48 -4.56
CA LEU A 343 -5.20 12.62 -3.58
C LEU A 343 -5.60 11.26 -2.97
N TYR A 344 -5.71 10.23 -3.80
CA TYR A 344 -5.97 8.86 -3.36
C TYR A 344 -4.92 8.40 -2.33
N GLN A 345 -3.64 8.57 -2.66
CA GLN A 345 -2.55 8.21 -1.75
C GLN A 345 -2.58 9.02 -0.46
N LEU A 346 -2.88 10.33 -0.53
CA LEU A 346 -3.05 11.19 0.64
C LEU A 346 -4.17 10.69 1.55
N ILE A 347 -5.35 10.38 1.00
CA ILE A 347 -6.50 9.89 1.79
C ILE A 347 -6.14 8.59 2.52
N LEU A 348 -5.47 7.65 1.84
CA LEU A 348 -5.04 6.39 2.45
C LEU A 348 -3.97 6.59 3.53
N ASP A 349 -3.08 7.58 3.37
CA ASP A 349 -2.08 7.90 4.39
C ASP A 349 -2.70 8.53 5.65
N GLU A 350 -3.70 9.39 5.45
CA GLU A 350 -4.41 10.10 6.53
C GLU A 350 -5.33 9.16 7.29
N LYS A 351 -6.07 8.31 6.57
CA LYS A 351 -7.00 7.37 7.15
C LYS A 351 -6.81 5.97 6.55
N PRO A 352 -5.76 5.23 7.00
CA PRO A 352 -5.44 3.89 6.54
C PRO A 352 -6.57 2.87 6.65
N SER A 353 -7.52 3.10 7.55
CA SER A 353 -8.68 2.23 7.71
C SER A 353 -9.71 2.35 6.57
N LEU A 354 -9.70 3.45 5.80
CA LEU A 354 -10.54 3.60 4.61
C LEU A 354 -10.01 2.71 3.48
N SER A 355 -10.45 1.45 3.46
CA SER A 355 -10.28 0.57 2.31
C SER A 355 -11.17 1.05 1.15
N ILE A 356 -10.63 1.86 0.24
CA ILE A 356 -11.32 2.43 -0.93
C ILE A 356 -10.53 2.16 -2.21
N THR A 357 -11.20 2.13 -3.36
CA THR A 357 -10.52 2.14 -4.65
C THR A 357 -10.40 3.56 -5.22
N ILE A 358 -9.64 3.73 -6.30
CA ILE A 358 -9.57 5.03 -6.99
C ILE A 358 -10.92 5.39 -7.62
N GLU A 359 -11.69 4.39 -8.08
CA GLU A 359 -13.03 4.57 -8.62
C GLU A 359 -14.03 5.02 -7.53
N ASP A 360 -13.89 4.50 -6.31
CA ASP A 360 -14.66 4.99 -5.16
C ASP A 360 -14.37 6.47 -4.90
N LEU A 361 -13.09 6.87 -4.95
CA LEU A 361 -12.70 8.28 -4.83
C LEU A 361 -13.31 9.12 -5.95
N GLU A 362 -13.20 8.69 -7.20
CA GLU A 362 -13.79 9.42 -8.34
C GLU A 362 -15.29 9.64 -8.16
N ARG A 363 -16.02 8.61 -7.72
CA ARG A 363 -17.46 8.71 -7.44
C ARG A 363 -17.75 9.75 -6.37
N VAL A 364 -16.99 9.77 -5.28
CA VAL A 364 -17.17 10.75 -4.19
C VAL A 364 -16.86 12.16 -4.67
N ILE A 365 -15.78 12.36 -5.43
CA ILE A 365 -15.43 13.68 -5.98
C ILE A 365 -16.52 14.18 -6.94
N ASN A 366 -17.04 13.32 -7.81
CA ASN A 366 -18.13 13.69 -8.71
C ASN A 366 -19.41 14.04 -7.94
N SER A 367 -19.76 13.28 -6.89
CA SER A 367 -20.89 13.61 -6.02
C SER A 367 -20.72 14.96 -5.33
N LEU A 368 -19.52 15.28 -4.86
CA LEU A 368 -19.22 16.59 -4.26
C LEU A 368 -19.30 17.73 -5.30
N ALA A 369 -18.94 17.45 -6.56
CA ALA A 369 -19.06 18.40 -7.65
C ALA A 369 -20.52 18.66 -8.04
N ASP A 370 -21.34 17.61 -8.12
CA ASP A 370 -22.78 17.70 -8.40
C ASP A 370 -23.51 18.52 -7.31
N GLN A 371 -23.02 18.45 -6.07
CA GLN A 371 -23.51 19.25 -4.93
C GLN A 371 -22.94 20.68 -4.91
N GLY A 372 -22.01 21.01 -5.79
CA GLY A 372 -21.41 22.35 -5.90
C GLY A 372 -20.36 22.68 -4.83
N TYR A 373 -19.85 21.69 -4.08
CA TYR A 373 -18.82 21.92 -3.07
C TYR A 373 -17.45 22.20 -3.68
N ILE A 374 -17.12 21.51 -4.79
CA ILE A 374 -15.87 21.64 -5.53
C ILE A 374 -16.16 21.64 -7.04
N PRO A 375 -15.25 22.17 -7.88
CA PRO A 375 -15.40 22.10 -9.33
C PRO A 375 -15.40 20.67 -9.91
N GLY A 376 -14.74 19.71 -9.25
CA GLY A 376 -14.74 18.29 -9.64
C GLY A 376 -13.44 17.84 -10.32
N ILE A 377 -13.53 16.82 -11.18
CA ILE A 377 -12.37 16.22 -11.86
C ILE A 377 -12.22 16.83 -13.25
N LYS A 378 -11.01 17.32 -13.55
CA LYS A 378 -10.60 17.73 -14.89
C LYS A 378 -9.70 16.66 -15.49
N THR A 379 -10.10 16.13 -16.63
CA THR A 379 -9.29 15.17 -17.41
C THR A 379 -8.47 15.93 -18.44
N ILE A 380 -7.16 15.76 -18.38
CA ILE A 380 -6.20 16.30 -19.35
C ILE A 380 -5.77 15.13 -20.22
N GLN A 381 -6.33 15.06 -21.43
CA GLN A 381 -6.13 13.94 -22.34
C GLN A 381 -4.93 14.21 -23.26
N GLU A 382 -3.99 13.25 -23.33
CA GLU A 382 -2.90 13.25 -24.31
C GLU A 382 -3.29 12.44 -25.54
N ASP A 383 -3.75 11.21 -25.34
CA ASP A 383 -4.25 10.31 -26.37
C ASP A 383 -5.34 9.37 -25.80
N GLU A 384 -5.71 8.31 -26.53
CA GLU A 384 -6.73 7.35 -26.09
C GLU A 384 -6.35 6.59 -24.81
N ASN A 385 -5.06 6.44 -24.53
CA ASN A 385 -4.54 5.60 -23.44
C ASN A 385 -3.82 6.39 -22.35
N HIS A 386 -3.41 7.63 -22.61
CA HIS A 386 -2.69 8.49 -21.68
C HIS A 386 -3.54 9.70 -21.32
N TYR A 387 -3.96 9.77 -20.06
CA TYR A 387 -4.66 10.93 -19.52
C TYR A 387 -4.28 11.16 -18.06
N LEU A 388 -4.30 12.42 -17.65
CA LEU A 388 -4.16 12.82 -16.26
C LEU A 388 -5.50 13.31 -15.73
N LYS A 389 -6.00 12.69 -14.65
CA LYS A 389 -7.13 13.21 -13.89
C LYS A 389 -6.62 14.11 -12.76
N VAL A 390 -7.09 15.34 -12.73
CA VAL A 390 -6.77 16.34 -11.71
C VAL A 390 -8.05 16.70 -10.96
N VAL A 391 -8.03 16.58 -9.64
CA VAL A 391 -9.11 17.06 -8.78
C VAL A 391 -8.92 18.54 -8.55
N GLN A 392 -9.91 19.35 -8.93
CA GLN A 392 -9.91 20.78 -8.72
C GLN A 392 -10.68 21.09 -7.43
N LEU A 393 -9.99 21.63 -6.43
CA LEU A 393 -10.62 22.16 -5.21
C LEU A 393 -11.04 23.62 -5.42
N ILE A 394 -10.30 24.34 -6.27
CA ILE A 394 -10.63 25.69 -6.77
C ILE A 394 -10.62 25.66 -8.29
N ALA A 395 -11.62 26.29 -8.91
CA ALA A 395 -11.78 26.26 -10.37
C ALA A 395 -10.60 26.94 -11.07
N ARG A 396 -10.01 26.26 -12.05
CA ARG A 396 -8.92 26.80 -12.85
C ARG A 396 -8.98 26.32 -14.29
N ASP A 397 -8.90 27.26 -15.21
CA ASP A 397 -8.69 26.97 -16.61
C ASP A 397 -7.22 26.62 -16.86
N ILE A 398 -7.02 25.58 -17.66
CA ILE A 398 -5.68 25.08 -18.01
C ILE A 398 -5.48 25.48 -19.47
N SER A 399 -4.50 26.34 -19.71
CA SER A 399 -4.17 26.81 -21.05
C SER A 399 -3.57 25.69 -21.91
N GLN A 400 -3.59 25.86 -23.23
CA GLN A 400 -3.01 24.89 -24.16
C GLN A 400 -1.49 24.70 -23.95
N ASP A 401 -0.79 25.76 -23.56
CA ASP A 401 0.63 25.68 -23.20
C ASP A 401 0.83 24.84 -21.93
N GLU A 402 -0.01 25.02 -20.91
CA GLU A 402 0.03 24.19 -19.70
C GLU A 402 -0.30 22.74 -19.99
N VAL A 403 -1.33 22.46 -20.81
CA VAL A 403 -1.65 21.10 -21.27
C VAL A 403 -0.42 20.45 -21.89
N LYS A 404 0.25 21.14 -22.82
CA LYS A 404 1.45 20.62 -23.48
C LYS A 404 2.59 20.31 -22.49
N LEU A 405 2.78 21.16 -21.49
CA LEU A 405 3.80 20.95 -20.45
C LEU A 405 3.44 19.78 -19.51
N ILE A 406 2.18 19.67 -19.13
CA ILE A 406 1.66 18.56 -18.31
C ILE A 406 1.84 17.24 -19.07
N SER A 407 1.50 17.21 -20.36
CA SER A 407 1.70 16.04 -21.22
C SER A 407 3.16 15.62 -21.28
N LEU A 408 4.06 16.59 -21.47
CA LEU A 408 5.49 16.30 -21.48
C LEU A 408 5.97 15.74 -20.13
N ALA A 409 5.42 16.24 -19.01
CA ALA A 409 5.77 15.78 -17.68
C ALA A 409 5.29 14.35 -17.41
N ASN A 410 4.12 14.00 -17.93
CA ASN A 410 3.54 12.67 -17.78
C ASN A 410 4.35 11.63 -18.58
N GLN A 411 4.80 11.99 -19.78
CA GLN A 411 5.62 11.14 -20.64
C GLN A 411 7.04 10.93 -20.09
N LYS A 412 7.72 12.02 -19.68
CA LYS A 412 9.11 11.93 -19.21
C LYS A 412 9.25 11.55 -17.74
N GLN A 413 8.15 11.53 -16.98
CA GLN A 413 8.06 11.30 -15.52
C GLN A 413 8.80 12.32 -14.64
N LYS A 414 9.88 12.93 -15.13
CA LYS A 414 10.61 14.06 -14.55
C LYS A 414 11.13 14.97 -15.68
N LEU A 415 11.18 16.27 -15.42
CA LEU A 415 11.57 17.30 -16.38
C LEU A 415 12.55 18.27 -15.77
N SER A 416 13.65 18.55 -16.47
CA SER A 416 14.44 19.75 -16.24
C SER A 416 13.94 20.90 -17.12
N LEU A 417 14.32 22.13 -16.76
CA LEU A 417 14.09 23.30 -17.61
C LEU A 417 14.69 23.12 -19.02
N ALA A 418 15.85 22.45 -19.12
CA ALA A 418 16.51 22.19 -20.40
C ALA A 418 15.67 21.24 -21.27
N ASP A 419 15.15 20.16 -20.69
CA ASP A 419 14.28 19.20 -21.40
C ASP A 419 13.06 19.90 -22.00
N ILE A 420 12.45 20.80 -21.22
CA ILE A 420 11.26 21.54 -21.67
C ILE A 420 11.62 22.48 -22.82
N MET A 421 12.71 23.24 -22.69
CA MET A 421 13.15 24.16 -23.73
C MET A 421 13.50 23.43 -25.02
N GLU A 422 14.14 22.26 -24.91
CA GLU A 422 14.51 21.44 -26.06
C GLU A 422 13.29 20.90 -26.81
N GLU A 423 12.30 20.37 -26.11
CA GLU A 423 11.11 19.75 -26.72
C GLU A 423 10.10 20.77 -27.22
N THR A 424 9.91 21.87 -26.47
CA THR A 424 8.89 22.87 -26.80
C THR A 424 9.42 23.99 -27.68
N LYS A 425 10.74 24.17 -27.75
CA LYS A 425 11.43 25.33 -28.35
C LYS A 425 11.00 26.68 -27.73
N TRP A 426 10.45 26.67 -26.52
CA TRP A 426 10.04 27.89 -25.83
C TRP A 426 11.22 28.63 -25.20
N LYS A 427 11.04 29.95 -25.01
CA LYS A 427 12.00 30.79 -24.29
C LYS A 427 12.00 30.41 -22.79
N LYS A 428 13.17 30.46 -22.17
CA LYS A 428 13.37 30.20 -20.73
C LYS A 428 12.35 30.90 -19.82
N SER A 429 12.06 32.18 -20.06
CA SER A 429 11.10 32.95 -19.26
C SER A 429 9.69 32.39 -19.33
N LYS A 430 9.25 31.92 -20.50
CA LYS A 430 7.95 31.27 -20.68
C LYS A 430 7.90 29.93 -19.93
N CYS A 431 8.93 29.09 -20.08
CA CYS A 431 9.00 27.80 -19.40
C CYS A 431 8.97 27.97 -17.87
N MET A 432 9.79 28.86 -17.33
CA MET A 432 9.82 29.12 -15.88
C MET A 432 8.49 29.62 -15.35
N LYS A 433 7.82 30.53 -16.06
CA LYS A 433 6.49 31.00 -15.67
C LYS A 433 5.50 29.83 -15.58
N LEU A 434 5.40 29.02 -16.64
CA LEU A 434 4.48 27.88 -16.67
C LEU A 434 4.79 26.85 -15.59
N LEU A 435 6.08 26.60 -15.31
CA LEU A 435 6.50 25.68 -14.25
C LEU A 435 6.12 26.19 -12.86
N ILE A 436 6.35 27.47 -12.59
CA ILE A 436 5.95 28.10 -11.33
C ILE A 436 4.43 28.04 -11.18
N ASP A 437 3.69 28.48 -12.21
CA ASP A 437 2.22 28.51 -12.21
C ASP A 437 1.65 27.10 -11.91
N LEU A 438 2.15 26.05 -12.59
CA LEU A 438 1.69 24.67 -12.39
C LEU A 438 2.11 24.04 -11.06
N THR A 439 3.26 24.46 -10.50
CA THR A 439 3.69 24.03 -9.16
C THR A 439 2.87 24.70 -8.06
N GLU A 440 2.60 25.99 -8.19
CA GLU A 440 1.81 26.75 -7.22
C GLU A 440 0.39 26.20 -7.09
N VAL A 441 -0.21 25.81 -8.22
CA VAL A 441 -1.56 25.23 -8.22
C VAL A 441 -1.61 23.75 -7.90
N GLY A 442 -0.46 23.10 -7.69
CA GLY A 442 -0.35 21.72 -7.21
C GLY A 442 -0.44 20.61 -8.26
N ILE A 443 -0.37 20.96 -9.55
CA ILE A 443 -0.35 19.95 -10.61
C ILE A 443 1.04 19.33 -10.68
N LEU A 444 2.09 20.15 -10.78
CA LEU A 444 3.49 19.70 -10.76
C LEU A 444 4.07 19.78 -9.35
N LYS A 445 5.00 18.87 -9.05
CA LYS A 445 5.89 18.98 -7.91
C LYS A 445 7.26 19.46 -8.35
N TYR A 446 7.90 20.22 -7.49
CA TYR A 446 9.26 20.71 -7.67
C TYR A 446 10.21 19.97 -6.74
N SER A 447 11.32 19.46 -7.28
CA SER A 447 12.44 18.90 -6.51
C SER A 447 13.71 19.65 -6.86
N LYS A 448 14.50 19.97 -5.84
CA LYS A 448 15.82 20.58 -5.97
C LYS A 448 16.85 19.74 -5.24
N SER A 449 17.82 19.23 -5.99
CA SER A 449 18.97 18.52 -5.45
C SER A 449 20.24 19.26 -5.81
N PHE A 450 21.22 19.26 -4.90
CA PHE A 450 22.55 19.77 -5.22
C PHE A 450 23.24 18.93 -6.30
N LEU A 451 22.99 17.62 -6.34
CA LEU A 451 23.64 16.67 -7.25
C LEU A 451 23.06 16.72 -8.67
N HIS A 452 21.75 16.92 -8.76
CA HIS A 452 21.03 16.76 -10.04
C HIS A 452 20.41 18.07 -10.54
N GLY A 453 20.35 19.11 -9.71
CA GLY A 453 19.75 20.39 -10.08
C GLY A 453 18.25 20.44 -9.82
N GLU A 454 17.53 21.17 -10.67
CA GLU A 454 16.11 21.51 -10.50
C GLU A 454 15.25 20.69 -11.46
N TYR A 455 14.24 20.01 -10.90
CA TYR A 455 13.32 19.17 -11.65
C TYR A 455 11.86 19.38 -11.26
N TRP A 456 10.99 19.09 -12.21
CA TRP A 456 9.55 19.03 -12.04
C TRP A 456 9.02 17.65 -12.42
N TYR A 457 8.03 17.16 -11.70
CA TYR A 457 7.45 15.84 -11.93
C TYR A 457 5.96 15.80 -11.56
N LEU A 458 5.26 14.79 -12.08
CA LEU A 458 3.87 14.50 -11.75
C LEU A 458 3.80 13.27 -10.84
N VAL A 459 2.79 13.24 -9.97
CA VAL A 459 2.43 12.03 -9.21
C VAL A 459 1.19 11.43 -9.87
N SER A 460 1.40 10.58 -10.87
CA SER A 460 0.36 9.86 -11.61
C SER A 460 0.44 8.36 -11.34
N ARG A 461 -0.66 7.65 -11.60
CA ARG A 461 -0.65 6.19 -11.59
C ARG A 461 0.18 5.74 -12.79
N GLN A 462 1.27 5.01 -12.54
CA GLN A 462 2.01 4.36 -13.62
C GLN A 462 1.22 3.11 -14.01
N ASP A 463 0.60 3.13 -15.18
CA ASP A 463 0.09 1.91 -15.79
C ASP A 463 1.29 1.21 -16.47
N GLU A 464 1.77 0.11 -15.88
CA GLU A 464 2.79 -0.77 -16.49
C GLU A 464 2.23 -1.61 -17.65
#